data_AF-A0A2A4FKU5-F1
#
_entry.id   AF-A0A2A4FKU5-F1
#
_cell.length_a   1.000
_cell.length_b   1.000
_cell.length_c   1.000
_cell.angle_alpha   90.00
_cell.angle_beta   90.00
_cell.angle_gamma   90.00
#
_symmetry.space_group_name_H-M   'P 1'
#
loop_
_entity.id
_entity.type
_entity.pdbx_description
1 polymer ?
#
loop_
_entity_poly.entity_id
_entity_poly.type
_entity_poly.pdbx_seq_one_letter_code
_entity_poly.pdbx_strand_id
1 'polypeptide(L)'
;MTTTRPATPDRPVRMMRVLRSRHGDSTRMVRPADFDAEPVAQVAALGEIRDRDRYVPLCVDWRDARLIYSRWDDERAMTDVPFLYQHQRRGARWLIDVPFEALDAADRAAHMTPTFIFSIGRCGSTLLSRLLAAAGEQAISEPDVLTSVAHFDDDAERGAAEGMRERIVQHCVAAFEPACGPAPIIKLRARCNRAIDVFLNALPHARYVFMCRDRDDWVRSTSRAFGDSGDALADLLKVSVEAFDRMHRAGVDPELVWYEDLLADPVGALRRILPRRADLDAYRGAIETALGQDAQEGSGLSRTSLSTRTGDAGALAAFDARWRAIRPEPLLSRYGLERLR
;
A
#
# COMPACT_ATOMS: atom_id res chain seq x y z
N MET A 1 7.64 43.50 10.41
CA MET A 1 6.93 43.60 9.12
C MET A 1 6.52 42.20 8.72
N THR A 2 5.27 41.84 8.99
CA THR A 2 4.64 40.58 8.57
C THR A 2 4.33 40.68 7.08
N THR A 3 5.14 40.03 6.26
CA THR A 3 4.85 39.82 4.85
C THR A 3 3.69 38.84 4.73
N THR A 4 2.48 39.36 4.63
CA THR A 4 1.31 38.60 4.17
C THR A 4 1.60 38.08 2.76
N ARG A 5 1.82 36.76 2.65
CA ARG A 5 1.85 36.05 1.37
C ARG A 5 0.53 36.36 0.64
N PRO A 6 0.55 36.76 -0.64
CA PRO A 6 -0.69 36.96 -1.39
C PRO A 6 -1.49 35.64 -1.38
N ALA A 7 -2.78 35.75 -1.06
CA ALA A 7 -3.71 34.62 -1.14
C ALA A 7 -3.66 34.07 -2.57
N THR A 8 -3.25 32.82 -2.71
CA THR A 8 -3.31 32.11 -3.99
C THR A 8 -4.80 31.96 -4.31
N PRO A 9 -5.28 32.31 -5.52
CA PRO A 9 -6.69 32.16 -5.84
C PRO A 9 -7.09 30.70 -5.60
N ASP A 10 -8.18 30.48 -4.86
CA ASP A 10 -8.68 29.14 -4.54
C ASP A 10 -8.93 28.38 -5.84
N ARG A 11 -8.10 27.36 -6.09
CA ARG A 11 -8.23 26.53 -7.29
C ARG A 11 -9.48 25.65 -7.11
N PRO A 12 -10.32 25.51 -8.15
CA PRO A 12 -11.54 24.71 -8.01
C PRO A 12 -11.22 23.22 -7.90
N VAL A 13 -12.15 22.49 -7.29
CA VAL A 13 -12.23 21.03 -7.41
C VAL A 13 -12.85 20.71 -8.78
N ARG A 14 -12.21 19.81 -9.52
CA ARG A 14 -12.64 19.44 -10.90
C ARG A 14 -13.22 18.04 -10.90
N MET A 15 -14.41 17.89 -11.49
CA MET A 15 -14.96 16.58 -11.82
C MET A 15 -14.63 16.26 -13.27
N MET A 16 -14.06 15.08 -13.50
CA MET A 16 -13.61 14.65 -14.81
C MET A 16 -14.29 13.33 -15.22
N ARG A 17 -14.63 13.21 -16.50
CA ARG A 17 -15.07 11.95 -17.10
C ARG A 17 -13.88 11.26 -17.78
N VAL A 18 -13.63 10.00 -17.45
CA VAL A 18 -12.55 9.21 -18.06
C VAL A 18 -13.01 8.76 -19.44
N LEU A 19 -12.29 9.18 -20.47
CA LEU A 19 -12.51 8.77 -21.87
C LEU A 19 -11.75 7.46 -22.16
N ARG A 20 -10.55 7.34 -21.60
CA ARG A 20 -9.69 6.16 -21.78
C ARG A 20 -8.71 6.01 -20.62
N SER A 21 -8.46 4.77 -20.21
CA SER A 21 -7.32 4.42 -19.35
C SER A 21 -6.19 3.78 -20.13
N ARG A 22 -4.96 3.98 -19.66
CA ARG A 22 -3.73 3.42 -20.20
C ARG A 22 -3.16 2.42 -19.19
N HIS A 23 -2.34 1.48 -19.67
CA HIS A 23 -1.57 0.57 -18.81
C HIS A 23 -2.39 -0.29 -17.82
N GLY A 24 -3.63 -0.66 -18.14
CA GLY A 24 -4.55 -1.34 -17.22
C GLY A 24 -3.98 -2.58 -16.52
N ASP A 25 -3.08 -3.31 -17.18
CA ASP A 25 -2.47 -4.53 -16.63
C ASP A 25 -1.08 -4.30 -16.01
N SER A 26 -0.60 -3.06 -15.99
CA SER A 26 0.71 -2.72 -15.47
C SER A 26 0.77 -2.78 -13.94
N THR A 27 1.89 -3.24 -13.41
CA THR A 27 2.20 -3.21 -11.97
C THR A 27 2.82 -1.87 -11.52
N ARG A 28 3.09 -0.95 -12.47
CA ARG A 28 3.60 0.39 -12.18
C ARG A 28 2.62 1.18 -11.32
N MET A 29 3.14 2.14 -10.57
CA MET A 29 2.31 3.04 -9.77
C MET A 29 1.36 3.86 -10.65
N VAL A 30 0.12 4.06 -10.22
CA VAL A 30 -0.87 4.88 -10.92
C VAL A 30 -0.44 6.33 -10.96
N ARG A 31 -0.48 6.93 -12.15
CA ARG A 31 -0.17 8.34 -12.40
C ARG A 31 -1.40 9.05 -13.00
N PRO A 32 -1.54 10.38 -12.83
CA PRO A 32 -2.58 11.16 -13.51
C PRO A 32 -2.59 10.89 -15.03
N ALA A 33 -1.40 10.81 -15.64
CA ALA A 33 -1.20 10.53 -17.06
C ALA A 33 -1.65 9.13 -17.53
N ASP A 34 -2.04 8.23 -16.62
CA ASP A 34 -2.67 6.96 -17.00
C ASP A 34 -4.11 7.15 -17.50
N PHE A 35 -4.70 8.34 -17.35
CA PHE A 35 -6.07 8.63 -17.75
C PHE A 35 -6.14 9.76 -18.78
N ASP A 36 -6.85 9.51 -19.87
CA ASP A 36 -7.38 10.53 -20.75
C ASP A 36 -8.77 10.90 -20.22
N ALA A 37 -8.94 12.14 -19.77
CA ALA A 37 -10.16 12.58 -19.10
C ALA A 37 -10.47 14.05 -19.42
N GLU A 38 -11.75 14.38 -19.47
CA GLU A 38 -12.24 15.73 -19.75
C GLU A 38 -13.01 16.31 -18.55
N PRO A 39 -12.93 17.62 -18.29
CA PRO A 39 -13.70 18.25 -17.23
C PRO A 39 -15.18 18.29 -17.59
N VAL A 40 -16.04 17.91 -16.63
CA VAL A 40 -17.49 17.95 -16.78
C VAL A 40 -18.17 18.91 -15.81
N ALA A 41 -17.52 19.22 -14.68
CA ALA A 41 -18.00 20.17 -13.69
C ALA A 41 -16.85 20.71 -12.84
N GLN A 42 -17.10 21.85 -12.18
CA GLN A 42 -16.21 22.45 -11.19
C GLN A 42 -17.04 22.90 -9.99
N VAL A 43 -16.50 22.71 -8.80
CA VAL A 43 -17.10 23.13 -7.53
C VAL A 43 -16.04 23.79 -6.65
N ALA A 44 -16.46 24.60 -5.68
CA ALA A 44 -15.52 25.32 -4.81
C ALA A 44 -14.88 24.38 -3.77
N ALA A 45 -15.67 23.46 -3.20
CA ALA A 45 -15.21 22.55 -2.16
C ALA A 45 -15.54 21.08 -2.45
N LEU A 46 -14.72 20.16 -1.91
CA LEU A 46 -14.91 18.72 -2.06
C LEU A 46 -16.26 18.23 -1.50
N GLY A 47 -16.77 18.87 -0.44
CA GLY A 47 -18.07 18.55 0.17
C GLY A 47 -19.29 18.85 -0.71
N GLU A 48 -19.14 19.62 -1.79
CA GLU A 48 -20.24 19.93 -2.72
C GLU A 48 -20.48 18.79 -3.74
N ILE A 49 -19.59 17.80 -3.79
CA ILE A 49 -19.72 16.68 -4.74
C ILE A 49 -20.74 15.67 -4.23
N ARG A 50 -21.79 15.47 -5.01
CA ARG A 50 -22.79 14.42 -4.78
C ARG A 50 -22.13 13.04 -4.80
N ASP A 51 -22.57 12.17 -3.90
CA ASP A 51 -22.03 10.82 -3.73
C ASP A 51 -20.50 10.79 -3.49
N ARG A 52 -19.93 11.81 -2.82
CA ARG A 52 -18.50 11.88 -2.49
C ARG A 52 -17.96 10.56 -1.94
N ASP A 53 -18.72 9.88 -1.08
CA ASP A 53 -18.30 8.65 -0.40
C ASP A 53 -18.11 7.46 -1.36
N ARG A 54 -18.56 7.57 -2.62
CA ARG A 54 -18.30 6.58 -3.69
C ARG A 54 -16.96 6.80 -4.39
N TYR A 55 -16.25 7.87 -4.07
CA TYR A 55 -14.95 8.20 -4.66
C TYR A 55 -13.82 7.77 -3.74
N VAL A 56 -12.86 7.05 -4.30
CA VAL A 56 -11.75 6.46 -3.56
C VAL A 56 -10.45 7.15 -3.98
N PRO A 57 -9.61 7.61 -3.03
CA PRO A 57 -8.29 8.13 -3.32
C PRO A 57 -7.50 7.24 -4.29
N LEU A 58 -6.95 7.84 -5.35
CA LEU A 58 -6.31 7.14 -6.47
C LEU A 58 -4.79 7.34 -6.47
N CYS A 59 -4.36 8.59 -6.64
CA CYS A 59 -2.96 8.97 -6.75
C CYS A 59 -2.77 10.45 -6.42
N VAL A 60 -1.51 10.84 -6.24
CA VAL A 60 -1.12 12.22 -5.97
C VAL A 60 -0.42 12.80 -7.18
N ASP A 61 -0.81 14.00 -7.59
CA ASP A 61 -0.05 14.85 -8.51
C ASP A 61 0.74 15.87 -7.68
N TRP A 62 2.00 15.55 -7.41
CA TRP A 62 2.86 16.43 -6.60
C TRP A 62 3.18 17.74 -7.32
N ARG A 63 3.33 17.70 -8.65
CA ARG A 63 3.71 18.89 -9.44
C ARG A 63 2.60 19.92 -9.46
N ASP A 64 1.37 19.46 -9.64
CA ASP A 64 0.20 20.33 -9.62
C ASP A 64 -0.39 20.49 -8.22
N ALA A 65 0.19 19.89 -7.18
CA ALA A 65 -0.31 19.92 -5.80
C ALA A 65 -1.79 19.52 -5.72
N ARG A 66 -2.12 18.33 -6.25
CA ARG A 66 -3.49 17.80 -6.30
C ARG A 66 -3.58 16.34 -5.86
N LEU A 67 -4.68 16.01 -5.20
CA LEU A 67 -5.08 14.66 -4.87
C LEU A 67 -6.19 14.22 -5.84
N ILE A 68 -5.98 13.09 -6.50
CA ILE A 68 -6.96 12.54 -7.44
C ILE A 68 -7.71 11.40 -6.78
N TYR A 69 -9.02 11.40 -6.95
CA TYR A 69 -9.93 10.31 -6.59
C TYR A 69 -10.45 9.63 -7.85
N SER A 70 -10.86 8.37 -7.71
CA SER A 70 -11.53 7.62 -8.76
C SER A 70 -12.86 7.06 -8.27
N ARG A 71 -13.79 6.91 -9.21
CA ARG A 71 -15.02 6.12 -9.05
C ARG A 71 -15.19 5.24 -10.28
N TRP A 72 -15.68 4.02 -10.05
CA TRP A 72 -16.02 3.04 -11.06
C TRP A 72 -17.52 2.70 -10.98
N ASP A 73 -18.03 2.05 -12.03
CA ASP A 73 -19.47 1.77 -12.15
C ASP A 73 -19.88 0.42 -11.53
N ASP A 74 -18.95 -0.52 -11.37
CA ASP A 74 -19.30 -1.81 -10.76
C ASP A 74 -19.54 -1.71 -9.24
N GLU A 75 -20.28 -2.68 -8.70
CA GLU A 75 -20.65 -2.73 -7.29
C GLU A 75 -19.56 -3.33 -6.40
N ARG A 76 -18.39 -3.68 -6.95
CA ARG A 76 -17.32 -4.28 -6.15
C ARG A 76 -16.77 -3.25 -5.18
N ALA A 77 -16.74 -3.61 -3.89
CA ALA A 77 -16.11 -2.78 -2.89
C ALA A 77 -14.59 -2.75 -3.09
N MET A 78 -13.95 -1.66 -2.66
CA MET A 78 -12.49 -1.52 -2.74
C MET A 78 -11.73 -2.58 -1.92
N THR A 79 -12.41 -3.24 -0.98
CA THR A 79 -11.92 -4.30 -0.10
C THR A 79 -11.96 -5.67 -0.75
N ASP A 80 -12.74 -5.84 -1.82
CA ASP A 80 -13.01 -7.15 -2.44
C ASP A 80 -12.05 -7.43 -3.60
N VAL A 81 -11.18 -6.47 -3.92
CA VAL A 81 -10.24 -6.56 -5.03
C VAL A 81 -8.83 -6.89 -4.53
N PRO A 82 -8.09 -7.78 -5.21
CA PRO A 82 -6.76 -8.21 -4.75
C PRO A 82 -5.72 -7.08 -4.78
N PHE A 83 -5.91 -6.10 -5.69
CA PHE A 83 -5.05 -4.93 -5.86
C PHE A 83 -5.91 -3.71 -6.22
N LEU A 84 -6.06 -2.77 -5.28
CA LEU A 84 -6.93 -1.61 -5.47
C LEU A 84 -6.47 -0.74 -6.64
N TYR A 85 -5.17 -0.45 -6.74
CA TYR A 85 -4.63 0.39 -7.81
C TYR A 85 -4.93 -0.16 -9.22
N GLN A 86 -4.90 -1.48 -9.38
CA GLN A 86 -5.13 -2.14 -10.66
C GLN A 86 -6.62 -2.11 -11.03
N HIS A 87 -7.49 -2.32 -10.04
CA HIS A 87 -8.93 -2.16 -10.20
C HIS A 87 -9.26 -0.72 -10.60
N GLN A 88 -8.73 0.27 -9.88
CA GLN A 88 -8.95 1.67 -10.18
C GLN A 88 -8.46 2.06 -11.58
N ARG A 89 -7.25 1.65 -11.97
CA ARG A 89 -6.71 1.95 -13.32
C ARG A 89 -7.56 1.37 -14.44
N ARG A 90 -8.06 0.14 -14.29
CA ARG A 90 -8.90 -0.52 -15.30
C ARG A 90 -10.33 0.03 -15.33
N GLY A 91 -10.90 0.27 -14.15
CA GLY A 91 -12.33 0.47 -13.94
C GLY A 91 -12.77 1.93 -13.76
N ALA A 92 -11.85 2.87 -13.54
CA ALA A 92 -12.24 4.26 -13.32
C ALA A 92 -13.04 4.82 -14.51
N ARG A 93 -14.13 5.51 -14.18
CA ARG A 93 -15.06 6.18 -15.11
C ARG A 93 -15.17 7.66 -14.80
N TRP A 94 -14.97 8.00 -13.53
CA TRP A 94 -15.00 9.37 -13.05
C TRP A 94 -13.76 9.63 -12.20
N LEU A 95 -13.21 10.83 -12.33
CA LEU A 95 -12.18 11.33 -11.43
C LEU A 95 -12.68 12.58 -10.74
N ILE A 96 -12.25 12.77 -9.49
CA ILE A 96 -12.28 14.08 -8.84
C ILE A 96 -10.85 14.48 -8.63
N ASP A 97 -10.54 15.68 -9.05
CA ASP A 97 -9.22 16.24 -8.95
C ASP A 97 -9.26 17.42 -7.97
N VAL A 98 -8.62 17.27 -6.81
CA VAL A 98 -8.77 18.12 -5.63
C VAL A 98 -7.44 18.83 -5.33
N PRO A 99 -7.38 20.17 -5.33
CA PRO A 99 -6.16 20.87 -4.94
C PRO A 99 -5.86 20.68 -3.44
N PHE A 100 -4.58 20.67 -3.05
CA PHE A 100 -4.18 20.43 -1.65
C PHE A 100 -4.77 21.43 -0.65
N GLU A 101 -4.98 22.68 -1.06
CA GLU A 101 -5.63 23.69 -0.24
C GLU A 101 -7.11 23.38 0.08
N ALA A 102 -7.77 22.57 -0.76
CA ALA A 102 -9.17 22.16 -0.59
C ALA A 102 -9.33 20.80 0.14
N LEU A 103 -8.24 20.21 0.63
CA LEU A 103 -8.30 18.99 1.43
C LEU A 103 -8.76 19.35 2.85
N ASP A 104 -9.81 18.66 3.32
CA ASP A 104 -10.32 18.79 4.69
C ASP A 104 -9.18 18.60 5.73
N ALA A 105 -9.30 19.27 6.88
CA ALA A 105 -8.32 19.16 7.96
C ALA A 105 -8.24 17.71 8.48
N ALA A 106 -7.04 17.32 8.91
CA ALA A 106 -6.65 15.99 9.36
C ALA A 106 -7.40 15.45 10.61
N ASP A 107 -8.36 16.21 11.15
CA ASP A 107 -9.05 15.90 12.41
C ASP A 107 -9.79 14.55 12.36
N ARG A 108 -10.33 14.17 11.19
CA ARG A 108 -10.96 12.85 11.01
C ARG A 108 -9.97 11.69 11.09
N ALA A 109 -8.69 11.90 10.81
CA ALA A 109 -7.71 10.83 10.94
C ALA A 109 -7.33 10.60 12.41
N ALA A 110 -7.52 11.61 13.27
CA ALA A 110 -7.10 11.57 14.67
C ALA A 110 -7.90 10.56 15.52
N HIS A 111 -9.16 10.27 15.17
CA HIS A 111 -9.98 9.25 15.85
C HIS A 111 -9.83 7.86 15.26
N MET A 112 -9.09 7.71 14.16
CA MET A 112 -8.93 6.42 13.49
C MET A 112 -7.82 5.59 14.12
N THR A 113 -7.98 4.27 14.05
CA THR A 113 -7.00 3.29 14.54
C THR A 113 -6.64 2.29 13.43
N PRO A 114 -6.05 2.76 12.32
CA PRO A 114 -5.74 1.90 11.19
C PRO A 114 -4.67 0.86 11.56
N THR A 115 -4.71 -0.27 10.87
CA THR A 115 -3.61 -1.25 10.88
C THR A 115 -2.86 -1.19 9.56
N PHE A 116 -1.61 -0.71 9.57
CA PHE A 116 -0.75 -0.71 8.39
C PHE A 116 0.08 -1.99 8.31
N ILE A 117 -0.04 -2.69 7.18
CA ILE A 117 0.77 -3.87 6.88
C ILE A 117 1.87 -3.47 5.90
N PHE A 118 3.08 -3.31 6.43
CA PHE A 118 4.32 -3.19 5.67
C PHE A 118 4.85 -4.57 5.30
N SER A 119 5.71 -4.64 4.28
CA SER A 119 6.25 -5.92 3.84
C SER A 119 7.53 -5.76 3.03
N ILE A 120 8.31 -6.85 2.93
CA ILE A 120 9.45 -6.94 1.99
C ILE A 120 9.02 -7.15 0.52
N GLY A 121 7.71 -7.21 0.25
CA GLY A 121 7.15 -7.58 -1.05
C GLY A 121 7.23 -9.10 -1.29
N ARG A 122 6.31 -9.67 -2.08
CA ARG A 122 6.30 -11.11 -2.44
C ARG A 122 6.40 -12.11 -1.26
N CYS A 123 6.06 -11.67 -0.05
CA CYS A 123 6.04 -12.44 1.20
C CYS A 123 4.63 -12.91 1.58
N GLY A 124 3.76 -13.12 0.60
CA GLY A 124 2.38 -13.59 0.85
C GLY A 124 1.41 -12.55 1.41
N SER A 125 1.68 -11.25 1.26
CA SER A 125 0.73 -10.21 1.69
C SER A 125 -0.63 -10.27 0.97
N THR A 126 -0.68 -10.77 -0.28
CA THR A 126 -1.97 -11.06 -0.95
C THR A 126 -2.71 -12.25 -0.33
N LEU A 127 -1.99 -13.29 0.12
CA LEU A 127 -2.59 -14.38 0.89
C LEU A 127 -3.18 -13.83 2.18
N LEU A 128 -2.42 -13.00 2.92
CA LEU A 128 -2.92 -12.36 4.13
C LEU A 128 -4.21 -11.56 3.89
N SER A 129 -4.29 -10.75 2.83
CA SER A 129 -5.52 -10.02 2.50
C SER A 129 -6.73 -10.94 2.32
N ARG A 130 -6.55 -12.13 1.74
CA ARG A 130 -7.64 -13.12 1.61
C ARG A 130 -8.00 -13.79 2.92
N LEU A 131 -7.02 -14.10 3.77
CA LEU A 131 -7.27 -14.66 5.09
C LEU A 131 -8.04 -13.64 5.96
N LEU A 132 -7.70 -12.36 5.87
CA LEU A 132 -8.45 -11.27 6.50
C LEU A 132 -9.89 -11.21 6.00
N ALA A 133 -10.11 -11.24 4.67
CA ALA A 133 -11.45 -11.28 4.10
C ALA A 133 -12.25 -12.52 4.56
N ALA A 134 -11.61 -13.69 4.64
CA ALA A 134 -12.23 -14.91 5.15
C ALA A 134 -12.59 -14.82 6.64
N ALA A 135 -11.90 -13.97 7.41
CA ALA A 135 -12.23 -13.64 8.79
C ALA A 135 -13.29 -12.51 8.91
N GLY A 136 -13.86 -12.07 7.79
CA GLY A 136 -14.84 -11.00 7.72
C GLY A 136 -14.25 -9.58 7.85
N GLU A 137 -12.93 -9.44 7.75
CA GLU A 137 -12.27 -8.13 7.81
C GLU A 137 -12.26 -7.43 6.45
N GLN A 138 -12.34 -6.11 6.50
CA GLN A 138 -12.24 -5.23 5.34
C GLN A 138 -10.81 -4.70 5.22
N ALA A 139 -10.04 -5.30 4.30
CA ALA A 139 -8.65 -4.94 4.07
C ALA A 139 -8.45 -4.30 2.68
N ILE A 140 -7.78 -3.15 2.65
CA ILE A 140 -7.42 -2.44 1.42
C ILE A 140 -6.03 -2.90 0.99
N SER A 141 -5.89 -3.36 -0.26
CA SER A 141 -4.62 -3.86 -0.80
C SER A 141 -4.00 -2.89 -1.80
N GLU A 142 -2.79 -2.41 -1.50
CA GLU A 142 -1.94 -1.57 -2.35
C GLU A 142 -2.62 -0.30 -2.89
N PRO A 143 -3.13 0.60 -2.03
CA PRO A 143 -3.61 1.92 -2.47
C PRO A 143 -2.41 2.78 -2.95
N ASP A 144 -2.34 3.05 -4.25
CA ASP A 144 -1.19 3.76 -4.85
C ASP A 144 -1.07 5.22 -4.40
N VAL A 145 -2.16 5.83 -3.97
CA VAL A 145 -2.14 7.13 -3.30
C VAL A 145 -1.21 7.15 -2.08
N LEU A 146 -1.18 6.06 -1.29
CA LEU A 146 -0.28 5.94 -0.14
C LEU A 146 1.13 5.54 -0.58
N THR A 147 1.28 4.84 -1.70
CA THR A 147 2.62 4.57 -2.28
C THR A 147 3.26 5.86 -2.81
N SER A 148 2.45 6.84 -3.24
CA SER A 148 2.91 8.11 -3.82
C SER A 148 3.73 8.96 -2.84
N VAL A 149 3.56 8.76 -1.52
CA VAL A 149 4.42 9.42 -0.53
C VAL A 149 5.81 8.81 -0.48
N ALA A 150 6.06 7.64 -1.06
CA ALA A 150 7.35 6.95 -1.04
C ALA A 150 8.05 6.90 -2.41
N HIS A 151 7.44 7.49 -3.44
CA HIS A 151 7.93 7.40 -4.81
C HIS A 151 7.78 8.71 -5.57
N PHE A 152 8.94 9.28 -5.92
CA PHE A 152 9.07 10.48 -6.74
C PHE A 152 9.82 10.10 -8.02
N ASP A 153 9.43 10.70 -9.14
CA ASP A 153 10.10 10.50 -10.43
C ASP A 153 11.37 11.38 -10.54
N ASP A 154 11.40 12.51 -9.84
CA ASP A 154 12.55 13.43 -9.76
C ASP A 154 12.59 14.24 -8.45
N ASP A 155 13.59 15.11 -8.32
CA ASP A 155 13.78 15.97 -7.16
C ASP A 155 12.74 17.09 -7.05
N ALA A 156 12.12 17.49 -8.16
CA ALA A 156 11.06 18.51 -8.15
C ALA A 156 9.78 17.95 -7.51
N GLU A 157 9.37 16.73 -7.85
CA GLU A 157 8.28 16.04 -7.16
C GLU A 157 8.59 15.81 -5.68
N ARG A 158 9.83 15.42 -5.35
CA ARG A 158 10.25 15.25 -3.96
C ARG A 158 10.14 16.54 -3.17
N GLY A 159 10.61 17.66 -3.73
CA GLY A 159 10.50 18.98 -3.11
C GLY A 159 9.05 19.43 -2.95
N ALA A 160 8.21 19.19 -3.95
CA ALA A 160 6.78 19.53 -3.87
C ALA A 160 6.01 18.69 -2.84
N ALA A 161 6.49 17.48 -2.53
CA ALA A 161 5.92 16.63 -1.49
C ALA A 161 6.32 17.03 -0.07
N GLU A 162 7.38 17.84 0.10
CA GLU A 162 7.89 18.22 1.41
C GLU A 162 6.81 18.93 2.24
N GLY A 163 6.66 18.52 3.50
CA GLY A 163 5.64 19.04 4.42
C GLY A 163 4.19 18.61 4.13
N MET A 164 3.90 17.90 3.02
CA MET A 164 2.54 17.50 2.66
C MET A 164 2.27 16.00 2.80
N ARG A 165 3.32 15.17 2.79
CA ARG A 165 3.23 13.69 2.81
C ARG A 165 2.37 13.16 3.97
N GLU A 166 2.57 13.66 5.19
CA GLU A 166 1.83 13.22 6.38
C GLU A 166 0.34 13.57 6.29
N ARG A 167 0.03 14.80 5.85
CA ARG A 167 -1.35 15.25 5.63
C ARG A 167 -2.06 14.41 4.57
N ILE A 168 -1.35 14.00 3.52
CA ILE A 168 -1.90 13.10 2.49
C ILE A 168 -2.22 11.73 3.08
N VAL A 169 -1.33 11.16 3.92
CA VAL A 169 -1.61 9.89 4.60
C VAL A 169 -2.86 10.01 5.48
N GLN A 170 -2.93 11.04 6.33
CA GLN A 170 -4.07 11.29 7.23
C GLN A 170 -5.38 11.42 6.42
N HIS A 171 -5.37 12.25 5.39
CA HIS A 171 -6.54 12.50 4.56
C HIS A 171 -7.01 11.23 3.82
N CYS A 172 -6.09 10.45 3.28
CA CYS A 172 -6.42 9.20 2.59
C CYS A 172 -7.01 8.15 3.55
N VAL A 173 -6.46 8.04 4.76
CA VAL A 173 -6.99 7.12 5.77
C VAL A 173 -8.40 7.54 6.18
N ALA A 174 -8.64 8.83 6.44
CA ALA A 174 -9.98 9.36 6.70
C ALA A 174 -10.96 9.10 5.56
N ALA A 175 -10.50 9.19 4.30
CA ALA A 175 -11.32 8.90 3.13
C ALA A 175 -11.70 7.42 2.98
N PHE A 176 -11.03 6.50 3.67
CA PHE A 176 -11.40 5.08 3.68
C PHE A 176 -12.45 4.73 4.74
N GLU A 177 -12.69 5.60 5.71
CA GLU A 177 -13.64 5.38 6.81
C GLU A 177 -15.05 4.96 6.34
N PRO A 178 -15.68 5.57 5.32
CA PRO A 178 -17.02 5.19 4.91
C PRO A 178 -17.14 3.72 4.46
N ALA A 179 -16.06 3.14 3.95
CA ALA A 179 -16.06 1.77 3.44
C ALA A 179 -15.49 0.75 4.42
N CYS A 180 -14.63 1.17 5.35
CA CYS A 180 -13.86 0.28 6.23
C CYS A 180 -14.08 0.53 7.72
N GLY A 181 -14.88 1.54 8.08
CA GLY A 181 -15.03 2.01 9.45
C GLY A 181 -13.77 2.70 10.01
N PRO A 182 -13.72 2.95 11.33
CA PRO A 182 -12.66 3.75 11.96
C PRO A 182 -11.32 3.01 12.14
N ALA A 183 -11.25 1.72 11.82
CA ALA A 183 -10.06 0.89 12.01
C ALA A 183 -9.68 0.11 10.73
N PRO A 184 -9.44 0.80 9.59
CA PRO A 184 -9.17 0.12 8.33
C PRO A 184 -7.86 -0.66 8.38
N ILE A 185 -7.84 -1.83 7.75
CA ILE A 185 -6.61 -2.60 7.54
C ILE A 185 -6.05 -2.26 6.16
N ILE A 186 -4.85 -1.71 6.11
CA ILE A 186 -4.27 -1.18 4.88
C ILE A 186 -2.95 -1.88 4.62
N LYS A 187 -2.94 -2.74 3.60
CA LYS A 187 -1.73 -3.40 3.12
C LYS A 187 -1.03 -2.53 2.09
N LEU A 188 0.19 -2.13 2.40
CA LEU A 188 1.00 -1.23 1.60
C LEU A 188 1.88 -2.01 0.61
N ARG A 189 2.37 -1.31 -0.42
CA ARG A 189 3.45 -1.84 -1.27
C ARG A 189 4.76 -1.82 -0.51
N ALA A 190 5.67 -2.73 -0.85
CA ALA A 190 7.02 -2.78 -0.26
C ALA A 190 7.80 -1.47 -0.40
N ARG A 191 7.47 -0.68 -1.44
CA ARG A 191 8.06 0.64 -1.66
C ARG A 191 7.80 1.61 -0.50
N CYS A 192 6.70 1.46 0.24
CA CYS A 192 6.38 2.31 1.39
C CYS A 192 7.40 2.18 2.54
N ASN A 193 8.24 1.12 2.56
CA ASN A 193 9.34 0.98 3.52
C ASN A 193 10.33 2.17 3.47
N ARG A 194 10.40 2.88 2.34
CA ARG A 194 11.24 4.08 2.15
C ARG A 194 10.69 5.35 2.80
N ALA A 195 9.45 5.32 3.26
CA ALA A 195 8.75 6.49 3.80
C ALA A 195 8.12 6.17 5.16
N ILE A 196 8.73 5.26 5.92
CA ILE A 196 8.09 4.73 7.12
C ILE A 196 7.77 5.83 8.14
N ASP A 197 8.72 6.76 8.31
CA ASP A 197 8.64 7.98 9.09
C ASP A 197 7.36 8.78 8.80
N VAL A 198 6.96 8.89 7.53
CA VAL A 198 5.72 9.59 7.15
C VAL A 198 4.50 8.91 7.78
N PHE A 199 4.42 7.58 7.74
CA PHE A 199 3.28 6.86 8.30
C PHE A 199 3.27 6.88 9.82
N LEU A 200 4.44 6.84 10.46
CA LEU A 200 4.59 6.93 11.92
C LEU A 200 4.18 8.31 12.43
N ASN A 201 4.65 9.37 11.77
CA ASN A 201 4.34 10.75 12.15
C ASN A 201 2.88 11.10 11.86
N ALA A 202 2.34 10.65 10.72
CA ALA A 202 0.96 10.92 10.34
C ALA A 202 -0.04 10.33 11.34
N LEU A 203 0.21 9.11 11.82
CA LEU A 203 -0.75 8.32 12.60
C LEU A 203 -0.04 7.54 13.73
N PRO A 204 0.51 8.21 14.76
CA PRO A 204 1.32 7.57 15.80
C PRO A 204 0.57 6.53 16.64
N HIS A 205 -0.77 6.55 16.62
CA HIS A 205 -1.64 5.60 17.33
C HIS A 205 -2.04 4.38 16.48
N ALA A 206 -1.59 4.29 15.23
CA ALA A 206 -1.88 3.16 14.35
C ALA A 206 -1.21 1.88 14.85
N ARG A 207 -1.77 0.74 14.44
CA ARG A 207 -1.10 -0.56 14.58
C ARG A 207 -0.22 -0.79 13.36
N TYR A 208 0.99 -1.31 13.60
CA TYR A 208 1.94 -1.61 12.54
C TYR A 208 2.24 -3.11 12.52
N VAL A 209 2.19 -3.69 11.34
CA VAL A 209 2.55 -5.08 11.05
C VAL A 209 3.64 -5.05 10.00
N PHE A 210 4.64 -5.90 10.13
CA PHE A 210 5.68 -6.06 9.12
C PHE A 210 5.76 -7.51 8.68
N MET A 211 5.56 -7.75 7.39
CA MET A 211 5.60 -9.09 6.83
C MET A 211 6.94 -9.45 6.20
N CYS A 212 7.44 -10.62 6.58
CA CYS A 212 8.64 -11.24 6.02
C CYS A 212 8.33 -12.63 5.45
N ARG A 213 9.30 -13.19 4.73
CA ARG A 213 9.29 -14.55 4.19
C ARG A 213 10.73 -15.07 4.25
N ASP A 214 10.89 -16.39 4.32
CA ASP A 214 12.20 -17.02 4.15
C ASP A 214 12.97 -16.44 2.94
N ARG A 215 14.26 -16.18 3.15
CA ARG A 215 15.14 -15.47 2.23
C ARG A 215 15.17 -16.09 0.84
N ASP A 216 15.49 -17.37 0.74
CA ASP A 216 15.73 -18.04 -0.54
C ASP A 216 14.44 -18.13 -1.34
N ASP A 217 13.37 -18.45 -0.62
CA ASP A 217 12.01 -18.55 -1.13
C ASP A 217 11.49 -17.20 -1.63
N TRP A 218 11.81 -16.13 -0.91
CA TRP A 218 11.53 -14.76 -1.31
C TRP A 218 12.30 -14.32 -2.56
N VAL A 219 13.61 -14.60 -2.63
CA VAL A 219 14.44 -14.28 -3.82
C VAL A 219 13.89 -14.97 -5.06
N ARG A 220 13.64 -16.28 -4.97
CA ARG A 220 13.09 -17.08 -6.09
C ARG A 220 11.70 -16.60 -6.50
N SER A 221 10.85 -16.22 -5.54
CA SER A 221 9.52 -15.67 -5.81
C SER A 221 9.58 -14.32 -6.51
N THR A 222 10.48 -13.43 -6.07
CA THR A 222 10.58 -12.05 -6.57
C THR A 222 11.24 -11.99 -7.94
N SER A 223 12.36 -12.69 -8.12
CA SER A 223 13.05 -12.78 -9.43
C SER A 223 12.13 -13.35 -10.51
N ARG A 224 11.37 -14.42 -10.24
CA ARG A 224 10.37 -14.95 -11.20
C ARG A 224 9.26 -13.96 -11.54
N ALA A 225 8.84 -13.15 -10.57
CA ALA A 225 7.72 -12.23 -10.74
C ALA A 225 8.10 -10.96 -11.53
N PHE A 226 9.30 -10.42 -11.30
CA PHE A 226 9.67 -9.09 -11.81
C PHE A 226 10.94 -9.08 -12.68
N GLY A 227 11.71 -10.17 -12.70
CA GLY A 227 12.99 -10.23 -13.41
C GLY A 227 14.10 -9.40 -12.74
N ASP A 228 13.92 -9.02 -11.47
CA ASP A 228 14.93 -8.28 -10.71
C ASP A 228 16.19 -9.12 -10.53
N SER A 229 17.36 -8.47 -10.66
CA SER A 229 18.66 -9.11 -10.40
C SER A 229 18.84 -9.39 -8.91
N GLY A 230 19.68 -10.38 -8.60
CA GLY A 230 20.02 -10.71 -7.21
C GLY A 230 20.56 -9.51 -6.42
N ASP A 231 21.38 -8.66 -7.05
CA ASP A 231 21.92 -7.46 -6.41
C ASP A 231 20.84 -6.46 -6.01
N ALA A 232 19.89 -6.19 -6.91
CA ALA A 232 18.77 -5.29 -6.65
C ALA A 232 17.86 -5.82 -5.53
N LEU A 233 17.67 -7.14 -5.47
CA LEU A 233 16.94 -7.80 -4.39
C LEU A 233 17.67 -7.67 -3.05
N ALA A 234 18.98 -7.82 -3.00
CA ALA A 234 19.75 -7.65 -1.76
C ALA A 234 19.65 -6.21 -1.24
N ASP A 235 19.76 -5.22 -2.11
CA ASP A 235 19.59 -3.81 -1.73
C ASP A 235 18.15 -3.52 -1.24
N LEU A 236 17.14 -4.11 -1.90
CA LEU A 236 15.73 -3.99 -1.46
C LEU A 236 15.50 -4.60 -0.08
N LEU A 237 16.08 -5.78 0.19
CA LEU A 237 15.96 -6.44 1.48
C LEU A 237 16.64 -5.61 2.58
N LYS A 238 17.84 -5.06 2.30
CA LYS A 238 18.54 -4.14 3.22
C LYS A 238 17.67 -2.96 3.61
N VAL A 239 17.09 -2.27 2.62
CA VAL A 239 16.18 -1.13 2.85
C VAL A 239 14.99 -1.52 3.73
N SER A 240 14.48 -2.74 3.57
CA SER A 240 13.34 -3.23 4.34
C SER A 240 13.70 -3.57 5.79
N VAL A 241 14.86 -4.19 6.03
CA VAL A 241 15.38 -4.43 7.39
C VAL A 241 15.67 -3.10 8.10
N GLU A 242 16.26 -2.13 7.40
CA GLU A 242 16.50 -0.79 7.94
C GLU A 242 15.19 -0.03 8.21
N ALA A 243 14.13 -0.29 7.44
CA ALA A 243 12.80 0.27 7.72
C ALA A 243 12.20 -0.32 9.01
N PHE A 244 12.35 -1.63 9.23
CA PHE A 244 11.94 -2.28 10.47
C PHE A 244 12.68 -1.71 11.69
N ASP A 245 13.99 -1.50 11.58
CA ASP A 245 14.80 -0.81 12.60
C ASP A 245 14.31 0.63 12.87
N ARG A 246 13.99 1.40 11.80
CA ARG A 246 13.45 2.76 11.95
C ARG A 246 12.14 2.80 12.73
N MET A 247 11.26 1.80 12.57
CA MET A 247 10.03 1.70 13.38
C MET A 247 10.36 1.58 14.87
N HIS A 248 11.26 0.66 15.23
CA HIS A 248 11.68 0.46 16.62
C HIS A 248 12.34 1.70 17.22
N ARG A 249 13.21 2.38 16.46
CA ARG A 249 13.84 3.62 16.91
C ARG A 249 12.86 4.78 17.10
N ALA A 250 11.73 4.75 16.41
CA ALA A 250 10.63 5.69 16.62
C ALA A 250 9.73 5.32 17.81
N GLY A 251 10.07 4.27 18.58
CA GLY A 251 9.29 3.81 19.72
C GLY A 251 8.08 2.95 19.35
N VAL A 252 8.01 2.47 18.11
CA VAL A 252 6.96 1.57 17.63
C VAL A 252 7.49 0.16 17.56
N ASP A 253 6.77 -0.79 18.16
CA ASP A 253 7.05 -2.21 18.09
C ASP A 253 6.10 -2.89 17.08
N PRO A 254 6.47 -2.97 15.78
CA PRO A 254 5.63 -3.59 14.76
C PRO A 254 5.50 -5.10 14.96
N GLU A 255 4.29 -5.62 14.80
CA GLU A 255 4.05 -7.08 14.83
C GLU A 255 4.74 -7.74 13.63
N LEU A 256 5.73 -8.58 13.88
CA LEU A 256 6.44 -9.34 12.85
C LEU A 256 5.65 -10.60 12.47
N VAL A 257 5.24 -10.70 11.21
CA VAL A 257 4.51 -11.86 10.69
C VAL A 257 5.30 -12.52 9.57
N TRP A 258 5.62 -13.80 9.74
CA TRP A 258 6.23 -14.57 8.67
C TRP A 258 5.17 -15.21 7.78
N TYR A 259 5.46 -15.26 6.48
CA TYR A 259 4.68 -16.03 5.53
C TYR A 259 4.50 -17.48 6.00
N GLU A 260 5.55 -18.08 6.53
CA GLU A 260 5.55 -19.46 7.01
C GLU A 260 4.61 -19.64 8.22
N ASP A 261 4.45 -18.62 9.06
CA ASP A 261 3.51 -18.67 10.18
C ASP A 261 2.05 -18.66 9.68
N LEU A 262 1.75 -17.93 8.60
CA LEU A 262 0.43 -17.94 7.96
C LEU A 262 0.10 -19.32 7.37
N LEU A 263 1.11 -20.07 6.92
CA LEU A 263 0.92 -21.42 6.40
C LEU A 263 0.73 -22.44 7.53
N ALA A 264 1.48 -22.31 8.62
CA ALA A 264 1.49 -23.28 9.72
C ALA A 264 0.30 -23.11 10.67
N ASP A 265 -0.05 -21.88 11.03
CA ASP A 265 -1.19 -21.55 11.89
C ASP A 265 -1.83 -20.22 11.45
N PRO A 266 -2.66 -20.24 10.39
CA PRO A 266 -3.27 -19.02 9.86
C PRO A 266 -4.13 -18.30 10.90
N VAL A 267 -4.85 -19.04 11.77
CA VAL A 267 -5.70 -18.44 12.81
C VAL A 267 -4.85 -17.78 13.89
N GLY A 268 -3.78 -18.42 14.35
CA GLY A 268 -2.84 -17.83 15.30
C GLY A 268 -2.14 -16.60 14.75
N ALA A 269 -1.70 -16.63 13.49
CA ALA A 269 -1.11 -15.48 12.81
C ALA A 269 -2.10 -14.31 12.68
N LEU A 270 -3.36 -14.57 12.30
CA LEU A 270 -4.40 -13.54 12.27
C LEU A 270 -4.71 -12.97 13.64
N ARG A 271 -4.69 -13.78 14.71
CA ARG A 271 -4.92 -13.30 16.09
C ARG A 271 -3.85 -12.30 16.54
N ARG A 272 -2.60 -12.46 16.08
CA ARG A 272 -1.53 -11.47 16.32
C ARG A 272 -1.78 -10.17 15.57
N ILE A 273 -2.32 -10.24 14.35
CA ILE A 273 -2.66 -9.04 13.57
C ILE A 273 -3.89 -8.33 14.14
N LEU A 274 -4.90 -9.10 14.57
CA LEU A 274 -6.22 -8.68 15.03
C LEU A 274 -6.45 -9.02 16.51
N PRO A 275 -5.69 -8.45 17.45
CA PRO A 275 -5.75 -8.86 18.87
C PRO A 275 -7.12 -8.62 19.52
N ARG A 276 -7.98 -7.81 18.91
CA ARG A 276 -9.33 -7.51 19.41
C ARG A 276 -10.41 -8.48 18.91
N ARG A 277 -10.09 -9.37 17.96
CA ARG A 277 -11.03 -10.37 17.41
C ARG A 277 -10.95 -11.67 18.21
N ALA A 278 -11.76 -11.77 19.26
CA ALA A 278 -11.85 -12.97 20.10
C ALA A 278 -12.59 -14.14 19.42
N ASP A 279 -13.28 -13.87 18.32
CA ASP A 279 -14.16 -14.77 17.57
C ASP A 279 -13.47 -15.46 16.38
N LEU A 280 -12.16 -15.26 16.16
CA LEU A 280 -11.46 -15.80 14.98
C LEU A 280 -11.58 -17.32 14.82
N ASP A 281 -11.71 -18.08 15.91
CA ASP A 281 -11.89 -19.53 15.84
C ASP A 281 -13.21 -19.92 15.16
N ALA A 282 -14.24 -19.07 15.21
CA ALA A 282 -15.49 -19.28 14.48
C ALA A 282 -15.30 -19.20 12.94
N TYR A 283 -14.24 -18.53 12.47
CA TYR A 283 -13.91 -18.38 11.05
C TYR A 283 -12.88 -19.40 10.57
N ARG A 284 -12.41 -20.32 11.43
CA ARG A 284 -11.34 -21.28 11.11
C ARG A 284 -11.55 -22.00 9.79
N GLY A 285 -12.73 -22.57 9.56
CA GLY A 285 -13.03 -23.30 8.32
C GLY A 285 -12.96 -22.42 7.06
N ALA A 286 -13.42 -21.17 7.15
CA ALA A 286 -13.34 -20.21 6.04
C ALA A 286 -11.88 -19.80 5.75
N ILE A 287 -11.11 -19.57 6.82
CA ILE A 287 -9.68 -19.22 6.75
C ILE A 287 -8.87 -20.38 6.13
N GLU A 288 -9.09 -21.61 6.57
CA GLU A 288 -8.42 -22.81 6.03
C GLU A 288 -8.80 -23.05 4.56
N THR A 289 -10.07 -22.81 4.20
CA THR A 289 -10.51 -22.86 2.79
C THR A 289 -9.79 -21.81 1.94
N ALA A 290 -9.70 -20.57 2.43
CA ALA A 290 -9.03 -19.48 1.72
C ALA A 290 -7.52 -19.74 1.55
N LEU A 291 -6.88 -20.41 2.51
CA LEU A 291 -5.47 -20.81 2.45
C LEU A 291 -5.18 -21.79 1.30
N GLY A 292 -6.13 -22.68 1.00
CA GLY A 292 -6.01 -23.68 -0.07
C GLY A 292 -6.12 -23.12 -1.49
N GLN A 293 -6.64 -21.90 -1.65
CA GLN A 293 -6.89 -21.28 -2.95
C GLN A 293 -5.68 -20.45 -3.44
N ASP A 294 -5.51 -20.31 -4.76
CA ASP A 294 -4.47 -19.43 -5.29
C ASP A 294 -4.84 -17.96 -5.02
N ALA A 295 -4.10 -17.34 -4.10
CA ALA A 295 -4.33 -15.97 -3.67
C ALA A 295 -4.31 -14.93 -4.80
N GLN A 296 -3.65 -15.24 -5.93
CA GLN A 296 -3.42 -14.34 -7.05
C GLN A 296 -4.13 -14.77 -8.34
N GLU A 297 -5.10 -15.67 -8.25
CA GLU A 297 -5.93 -16.12 -9.37
C GLU A 297 -6.52 -14.92 -10.16
N GLY A 298 -6.50 -15.02 -11.49
CA GLY A 298 -6.98 -13.95 -12.38
C GLY A 298 -6.03 -12.75 -12.55
N SER A 299 -4.86 -12.74 -11.90
CA SER A 299 -3.82 -11.73 -12.10
C SER A 299 -2.63 -12.26 -12.91
N GLY A 300 -1.84 -11.36 -13.51
CA GLY A 300 -0.57 -11.71 -14.17
C GLY A 300 0.51 -12.25 -13.21
N LEU A 301 0.21 -12.33 -11.91
CA LEU A 301 1.06 -12.89 -10.86
C LEU A 301 0.54 -14.23 -10.31
N SER A 302 -0.54 -14.80 -10.89
CA SER A 302 -1.07 -16.11 -10.48
C SER A 302 -0.02 -17.22 -10.57
N ARG A 303 -0.19 -18.31 -9.82
CA ARG A 303 0.73 -19.48 -9.88
C ARG A 303 0.86 -20.00 -11.31
N THR A 304 -0.25 -20.06 -12.04
CA THR A 304 -0.30 -20.46 -13.46
C THR A 304 0.47 -19.50 -14.37
N SER A 305 0.37 -18.19 -14.15
CA SER A 305 1.13 -17.20 -14.93
C SER A 305 2.62 -17.18 -14.60
N LEU A 306 3.00 -17.53 -13.37
CA LEU A 306 4.39 -17.56 -12.92
C LEU A 306 5.11 -18.87 -13.25
N SER A 307 4.39 -19.99 -13.35
CA SER A 307 4.97 -21.30 -13.69
C SER A 307 5.54 -21.35 -15.11
N THR A 308 5.05 -20.50 -16.00
CA THR A 308 5.55 -20.36 -17.38
C THR A 308 6.76 -19.42 -17.50
N ARG A 309 7.11 -18.68 -16.44
CA ARG A 309 8.27 -17.78 -16.43
C ARG A 309 9.51 -18.51 -15.93
N THR A 310 10.53 -18.58 -16.76
CA THR A 310 11.87 -18.95 -16.34
C THR A 310 12.43 -17.81 -15.47
N GLY A 311 12.56 -18.05 -14.16
CA GLY A 311 13.28 -17.14 -13.28
C GLY A 311 14.74 -17.01 -13.69
N ASP A 312 15.42 -15.96 -13.24
CA ASP A 312 16.85 -15.85 -13.46
C ASP A 312 17.58 -16.93 -12.65
N ALA A 313 18.17 -17.90 -13.36
CA ALA A 313 18.90 -19.02 -12.77
C ALA A 313 20.10 -18.56 -11.91
N GLY A 314 20.62 -17.35 -12.14
CA GLY A 314 21.71 -16.75 -11.39
C GLY A 314 21.29 -15.82 -10.25
N ALA A 315 20.00 -15.45 -10.14
CA ALA A 315 19.57 -14.41 -9.21
C ALA A 315 19.88 -14.75 -7.75
N LEU A 316 19.70 -16.01 -7.33
CA LEU A 316 20.01 -16.40 -5.95
C LEU A 316 21.51 -16.34 -5.64
N ALA A 317 22.36 -16.79 -6.56
CA ALA A 317 23.80 -16.73 -6.36
C ALA A 317 24.33 -15.29 -6.32
N ALA A 318 23.84 -14.42 -7.21
CA ALA A 318 24.16 -12.99 -7.20
C ALA A 318 23.67 -12.32 -5.91
N PHE A 319 22.42 -12.62 -5.52
CA PHE A 319 21.85 -12.15 -4.26
C PHE A 319 22.71 -12.57 -3.08
N ASP A 320 23.11 -13.85 -2.97
CA ASP A 320 23.89 -14.35 -1.84
C ASP A 320 25.25 -13.67 -1.73
N ALA A 321 25.90 -13.39 -2.88
CA ALA A 321 27.17 -12.69 -2.92
C ALA A 321 27.02 -11.24 -2.42
N ARG A 322 26.01 -10.53 -2.94
CA ARG A 322 25.74 -9.14 -2.54
C ARG A 322 25.25 -9.04 -1.10
N TRP A 323 24.31 -9.88 -0.70
CA TRP A 323 23.73 -9.90 0.63
C TRP A 323 24.77 -10.16 1.70
N ARG A 324 25.69 -11.11 1.50
CA ARG A 324 26.84 -11.32 2.41
C ARG A 324 27.67 -10.05 2.61
N ALA A 325 27.80 -9.21 1.59
CA ALA A 325 28.58 -7.97 1.68
C ALA A 325 27.83 -6.83 2.39
N ILE A 326 26.50 -6.80 2.34
CA ILE A 326 25.71 -5.64 2.79
C ILE A 326 24.74 -5.94 3.94
N ARG A 327 24.57 -7.21 4.33
CA ARG A 327 23.55 -7.61 5.31
C ARG A 327 23.81 -6.95 6.67
N PRO A 328 22.80 -6.30 7.27
CA PRO A 328 22.96 -5.66 8.56
C PRO A 328 22.83 -6.71 9.69
N GLU A 329 23.86 -7.54 9.87
CA GLU A 329 23.90 -8.64 10.84
C GLU A 329 23.43 -8.25 12.27
N PRO A 330 23.83 -7.09 12.82
CA PRO A 330 23.37 -6.68 14.15
C PRO A 330 21.84 -6.48 14.20
N LEU A 331 21.25 -5.98 13.12
CA LEU A 331 19.80 -5.75 13.06
C LEU A 331 19.05 -7.06 12.92
N LEU A 332 19.53 -7.99 12.09
CA LEU A 332 18.89 -9.29 11.92
C LEU A 332 18.77 -10.05 13.24
N SER A 333 19.87 -10.04 14.00
CA SER A 333 19.95 -10.70 15.31
C SER A 333 19.10 -10.01 16.37
N ARG A 334 19.09 -8.67 16.38
CA ARG A 334 18.32 -7.87 17.35
C ARG A 334 16.81 -8.09 17.21
N TYR A 335 16.34 -8.28 15.99
CA TYR A 335 14.93 -8.23 15.64
C TYR A 335 14.30 -9.61 15.33
N GLY A 336 15.02 -10.70 15.59
CA GLY A 336 14.50 -12.05 15.30
C GLY A 336 14.24 -12.28 13.80
N LEU A 337 15.10 -11.73 12.94
CA LEU A 337 15.01 -11.84 11.49
C LEU A 337 15.99 -12.89 10.94
N GLU A 338 16.26 -13.96 11.69
CA GLU A 338 17.28 -14.95 11.34
C GLU A 338 16.98 -15.69 10.04
N ARG A 339 15.70 -15.84 9.67
CA ARG A 339 15.30 -16.44 8.38
C ARG A 339 15.66 -15.57 7.16
N LEU A 340 16.19 -14.36 7.37
CA LEU A 340 16.74 -13.49 6.33
C LEU A 340 18.28 -13.57 6.21
N ARG A 341 18.97 -14.33 7.07
CA ARG A 341 20.44 -14.38 7.11
C ARG A 341 21.07 -15.04 5.89
#